data_AF-A0A4S1GSV5-F1
#
_entry.id   AF-A0A4S1GSV5-F1
#
_cell.length_a   1.000
_cell.length_b   1.000
_cell.length_c   1.000
_cell.angle_alpha   90.00
_cell.angle_beta   90.00
_cell.angle_gamma   90.00
#
_symmetry.space_group_name_H-M   'P 1'
#
loop_
_entity.id
_entity.type
_entity.pdbx_description
1 polymer ?
#
loop_
_entity_poly.entity_id
_entity_poly.type
_entity_poly.pdbx_seq_one_letter_code
_entity_poly.pdbx_strand_id
1 'polypeptide(L)'
;VVGSALGLIAGYFGGWADRIISRIVDIWMAFTPVLFAILLVAVLGTGLSSVIIAIAVIDWTRFCRVIRAEAMSQSRMDYVESARIAGYGRIGIMLREVLPNVLPSVVALLSLEMGIAVIVEAILSFVNLSISTDDPTWGGIIAEGRLSIHQAWWVLVFPLITLILTVLSFSQFGEGLKAR
;
A
#
# COMPACT_ATOMS: atom_id res chain seq x y z
N VAL A 1 5.79 6.28 3.78
CA VAL A 1 6.50 6.95 4.92
C VAL A 1 5.58 7.20 6.11
N VAL A 2 4.53 8.03 5.98
CA VAL A 2 3.63 8.40 7.10
C VAL A 2 3.05 7.16 7.81
N GLY A 3 2.47 6.22 7.05
CA GLY A 3 1.94 4.97 7.60
C GLY A 3 2.98 4.17 8.37
N SER A 4 4.17 3.96 7.80
CA SER A 4 5.26 3.24 8.45
C SER A 4 5.73 3.92 9.75
N ALA A 5 5.84 5.25 9.77
CA ALA A 5 6.23 5.99 10.95
C ALA A 5 5.18 5.87 12.07
N LEU A 6 3.90 6.04 11.74
CA LEU A 6 2.81 5.85 12.70
C LEU A 6 2.74 4.41 13.22
N GLY A 7 2.94 3.43 12.33
CA GLY A 7 2.99 2.02 12.68
C GLY A 7 4.11 1.71 13.66
N LEU A 8 5.32 2.21 13.39
CA LEU A 8 6.49 2.05 14.27
C LEU A 8 6.23 2.64 15.66
N ILE A 9 5.68 3.86 15.71
CA ILE A 9 5.36 4.55 16.98
C ILE A 9 4.29 3.76 17.75
N ALA A 10 3.20 3.37 17.09
CA ALA A 10 2.13 2.59 17.69
C ALA A 10 2.64 1.26 18.25
N GLY A 11 3.46 0.55 17.46
CA GLY A 11 3.94 -0.78 17.82
C GLY A 11 5.02 -0.77 18.89
N TYR A 12 5.90 0.23 18.91
CA TYR A 12 6.98 0.32 19.90
C TYR A 12 6.53 0.88 21.24
N PHE A 13 5.78 1.99 21.25
CA PHE A 13 5.36 2.63 22.51
C PHE A 13 4.13 1.96 23.14
N GLY A 14 3.27 1.33 22.34
CA GLY A 14 2.04 0.72 22.83
C GLY A 14 1.09 1.71 23.52
N GLY A 15 0.18 1.17 24.34
CA GLY A 15 -0.62 1.96 25.26
C GLY A 15 -1.62 2.92 24.59
N TRP A 16 -1.47 4.23 24.83
CA TRP A 16 -2.40 5.24 24.30
C TRP A 16 -2.11 5.62 22.85
N ALA A 17 -0.83 5.71 22.46
CA ALA A 17 -0.43 5.96 21.08
C ALA A 17 -0.99 4.88 20.16
N ASP A 18 -0.83 3.62 20.56
CA ASP A 18 -1.38 2.48 19.84
C ASP A 18 -2.90 2.55 19.68
N ARG A 19 -3.61 2.84 20.78
CA ARG A 19 -5.08 2.93 20.77
C ARG A 19 -5.57 4.02 19.83
N ILE A 20 -5.00 5.23 19.83
CA ILE A 20 -5.46 6.30 18.94
C ILE A 20 -5.17 5.96 17.49
N ILE A 21 -3.92 5.58 17.18
CA ILE A 21 -3.50 5.32 15.81
C ILE A 21 -4.34 4.18 15.22
N SER A 22 -4.53 3.10 15.98
CA SER A 22 -5.38 1.99 15.56
C SER A 22 -6.81 2.43 15.30
N ARG A 23 -7.40 3.30 16.15
CA ARG A 23 -8.78 3.78 15.96
C ARG A 23 -8.94 4.63 14.70
N ILE A 24 -7.98 5.52 14.42
CA ILE A 24 -7.99 6.32 13.19
C ILE A 24 -7.91 5.39 11.97
N VAL A 25 -7.02 4.40 12.02
CA VAL A 25 -6.86 3.40 10.95
C VAL A 25 -8.15 2.57 10.78
N ASP A 26 -8.76 2.10 11.86
CA ASP A 26 -9.98 1.29 11.80
C ASP A 26 -11.16 2.07 11.19
N ILE A 27 -11.32 3.35 11.55
CA ILE A 27 -12.33 4.23 10.95
C ILE A 27 -12.08 4.40 9.46
N TRP A 28 -10.82 4.57 9.08
CA TRP A 28 -10.44 4.73 7.67
C TRP A 28 -10.68 3.47 6.84
N MET A 29 -10.41 2.30 7.43
CA MET A 29 -10.61 1.01 6.77
C MET A 29 -12.08 0.57 6.69
N ALA A 30 -12.98 1.24 7.41
CA ALA A 30 -14.41 1.00 7.27
C ALA A 30 -14.94 1.43 5.88
N PHE A 31 -14.22 2.32 5.18
CA PHE A 31 -14.52 2.70 3.81
C PHE A 31 -14.03 1.65 2.83
N THR A 32 -14.86 1.30 1.84
CA THR A 32 -14.43 0.47 0.71
C THR A 32 -13.38 1.24 -0.11
N PRO A 33 -12.13 0.74 -0.23
CA PRO A 33 -11.02 1.48 -0.85
C PRO A 33 -11.34 1.99 -2.25
N VAL A 34 -11.92 1.15 -3.10
CA VAL A 34 -12.25 1.50 -4.49
C VAL A 34 -13.30 2.61 -4.56
N LEU A 35 -14.36 2.52 -3.75
CA LEU A 35 -15.40 3.57 -3.70
C LEU A 35 -14.83 4.90 -3.22
N PHE A 36 -13.92 4.84 -2.25
CA PHE A 36 -13.26 6.02 -1.73
C PHE A 36 -12.30 6.65 -2.75
N ALA A 37 -11.56 5.83 -3.52
CA ALA A 37 -10.73 6.30 -4.61
C ALA A 37 -11.55 7.02 -5.69
N ILE A 38 -12.68 6.42 -6.10
CA ILE A 38 -13.62 7.03 -7.06
C ILE A 38 -14.12 8.38 -6.54
N LEU A 39 -14.54 8.45 -5.27
CA LEU A 39 -14.99 9.69 -4.64
C LEU A 39 -13.90 10.77 -4.64
N LEU A 40 -12.67 10.42 -4.26
CA LEU A 40 -11.56 11.36 -4.21
C LEU A 40 -11.25 11.92 -5.61
N VAL A 41 -11.19 11.06 -6.62
CA VAL A 41 -10.93 11.51 -7.99
C VAL A 41 -12.09 12.34 -8.55
N ALA A 42 -13.33 11.99 -8.22
CA ALA A 42 -14.49 12.79 -8.62
C ALA A 42 -14.46 14.21 -8.01
N VAL A 43 -13.90 14.37 -6.81
CA VAL A 43 -13.77 15.68 -6.14
C VAL A 43 -12.53 16.45 -6.60
N LEU A 44 -11.39 15.76 -6.76
CA LEU A 44 -10.10 16.36 -7.14
C LEU A 44 -10.01 16.66 -8.64
N GLY A 45 -10.89 16.08 -9.44
CA GLY A 45 -10.83 16.09 -10.90
C GLY A 45 -10.03 14.91 -11.45
N THR A 46 -10.27 14.57 -12.72
CA THR A 46 -9.52 13.51 -13.41
C THR A 46 -8.07 13.93 -13.65
N GLY A 47 -7.17 12.95 -13.68
CA GLY A 47 -5.74 13.18 -13.90
C GLY A 47 -4.84 12.27 -13.07
N LEU A 48 -3.60 12.11 -13.53
CA LEU A 48 -2.60 11.24 -12.91
C LEU A 48 -2.32 11.63 -11.45
N SER A 49 -2.26 12.93 -11.15
CA SER A 49 -2.04 13.44 -9.80
C SER A 49 -3.16 13.04 -8.84
N SER A 50 -4.42 13.14 -9.26
CA SER A 50 -5.58 12.74 -8.47
C SER A 50 -5.59 11.26 -8.16
N VAL A 51 -5.23 10.42 -9.14
CA VAL A 51 -5.08 8.96 -8.96
C VAL A 51 -3.97 8.65 -7.94
N ILE A 52 -2.79 9.28 -8.09
CA ILE A 52 -1.67 9.08 -7.16
C ILE A 52 -2.06 9.48 -5.73
N ILE A 53 -2.72 10.63 -5.57
CA ILE A 53 -3.18 11.10 -4.26
C ILE A 53 -4.20 10.12 -3.67
N ALA A 54 -5.18 9.66 -4.46
CA ALA A 54 -6.20 8.72 -4.00
C ALA A 54 -5.58 7.41 -3.47
N ILE A 55 -4.64 6.83 -4.23
CA ILE A 55 -3.92 5.61 -3.84
C ILE A 55 -3.12 5.86 -2.55
N ALA A 56 -2.31 6.92 -2.49
CA ALA A 56 -1.48 7.22 -1.32
C ALA A 56 -2.29 7.43 -0.02
N VAL A 57 -3.44 8.08 -0.15
CA VAL A 57 -4.38 8.39 0.95
C VAL A 57 -5.14 7.16 1.44
N ILE A 58 -5.20 6.08 0.66
CA ILE A 58 -5.79 4.80 1.06
C ILE A 58 -4.72 3.89 1.67
N ASP A 59 -3.59 3.74 0.99
CA ASP A 59 -2.62 2.69 1.28
C ASP A 59 -1.82 2.92 2.57
N TRP A 60 -1.71 4.18 3.04
CA TRP A 60 -0.97 4.50 4.26
C TRP A 60 -1.45 3.70 5.48
N THR A 61 -2.74 3.36 5.54
CA THR A 61 -3.33 2.57 6.63
C THR A 61 -2.78 1.15 6.68
N ARG A 62 -2.55 0.54 5.52
CA ARG A 62 -2.01 -0.81 5.41
C ARG A 62 -0.54 -0.85 5.84
N PHE A 63 0.26 0.14 5.40
CA PHE A 63 1.62 0.33 5.92
C PHE A 63 1.62 0.48 7.44
N CYS A 64 0.70 1.29 8.00
CA CYS A 64 0.61 1.46 9.45
C CYS A 64 0.35 0.14 10.18
N ARG A 65 -0.59 -0.69 9.70
CA ARG A 65 -0.95 -1.97 10.35
C ARG A 65 0.17 -2.99 10.32
N VAL A 66 0.79 -3.20 9.17
CA VAL A 66 1.85 -4.20 9.00
C VAL A 66 3.08 -3.82 9.82
N ILE A 67 3.50 -2.55 9.71
CA ILE A 67 4.68 -2.05 10.43
C ILE A 67 4.45 -1.99 11.93
N ARG A 68 3.22 -1.70 12.38
CA ARG A 68 2.84 -1.82 13.79
C ARG A 68 3.02 -3.24 14.31
N ALA A 69 2.49 -4.25 13.60
CA ALA A 69 2.61 -5.64 14.02
C ALA A 69 4.08 -6.08 14.08
N GLU A 70 4.88 -5.71 13.08
CA GLU A 70 6.31 -6.00 13.06
C GLU A 70 7.05 -5.30 14.19
N ALA A 71 6.82 -4.00 14.40
CA ALA A 71 7.44 -3.22 15.47
C ALA A 71 7.08 -3.78 16.86
N MET A 72 5.84 -4.23 17.07
CA MET A 72 5.45 -4.91 18.31
C MET A 72 6.24 -6.20 18.51
N SER A 73 6.43 -7.00 17.47
CA SER A 73 7.22 -8.24 17.52
C SER A 73 8.68 -7.94 17.87
N GLN A 74 9.32 -7.05 17.10
CA GLN A 74 10.71 -6.64 17.29
C GLN A 74 10.95 -6.03 18.67
N SER A 75 10.01 -5.24 19.20
CA SER A 75 10.11 -4.62 20.52
C SER A 75 10.17 -5.60 21.70
N ARG A 76 9.81 -6.87 21.49
CA ARG A 76 9.78 -7.94 22.50
C ARG A 76 10.99 -8.86 22.43
N MET A 77 11.95 -8.61 21.54
CA MET A 77 13.13 -9.45 21.37
C MET A 77 14.26 -9.07 22.34
N ASP A 78 15.11 -10.05 22.68
CA ASP A 78 16.15 -9.94 23.71
C ASP A 78 17.17 -8.80 23.47
N TYR A 79 17.43 -8.46 22.20
CA TYR A 79 18.34 -7.35 21.87
C TYR A 79 17.78 -5.99 22.32
N VAL A 80 16.45 -5.82 22.28
CA VAL A 80 15.77 -4.61 22.76
C VAL A 80 15.83 -4.53 24.28
N GLU A 81 15.67 -5.66 24.96
CA GLU A 81 15.81 -5.73 26.42
C GLU A 81 17.25 -5.45 26.86
N SER A 82 18.23 -6.02 26.15
CA SER A 82 19.65 -5.78 26.38
C SER A 82 20.02 -4.31 26.21
N ALA A 83 19.52 -3.65 25.16
CA ALA A 83 19.72 -2.22 24.94
C ALA A 83 19.08 -1.37 26.06
N ARG A 84 17.93 -1.81 26.60
CA ARG A 84 17.29 -1.13 27.74
C ARG A 84 18.13 -1.25 29.02
N ILE A 85 18.68 -2.43 29.29
CA ILE A 85 19.58 -2.66 30.45
C ILE A 85 20.87 -1.84 30.32
N ALA A 86 21.38 -1.69 29.09
CA ALA A 86 22.53 -0.84 28.78
C ALA A 86 22.26 0.67 28.95
N GLY A 87 21.02 1.08 29.29
CA GLY A 87 20.66 2.47 29.58
C GLY A 87 20.29 3.31 28.36
N TYR A 88 20.08 2.70 27.19
CA TYR A 88 19.62 3.45 26.01
C TYR A 88 18.21 4.01 26.21
N GLY A 89 18.00 5.26 25.77
CA GLY A 89 16.68 5.88 25.79
C GLY A 89 15.71 5.22 24.81
N ARG A 90 14.41 5.23 25.13
CA ARG A 90 13.34 4.60 24.32
C ARG A 90 13.36 4.98 22.84
N ILE A 91 13.53 6.27 22.53
CA ILE A 91 13.60 6.75 21.14
C ILE A 91 14.87 6.24 20.43
N GLY A 92 15.99 6.19 21.16
CA GLY A 92 17.25 5.67 20.64
C GLY A 92 17.14 4.19 20.26
N ILE A 93 16.54 3.38 21.14
CA ILE A 93 16.28 1.96 20.88
C ILE A 93 15.34 1.80 19.67
N MET A 94 14.26 2.58 19.61
CA MET A 94 13.32 2.51 18.48
C MET A 94 14.01 2.81 17.14
N LEU A 95 14.87 3.82 17.08
CA LEU A 95 15.50 4.25 15.81
C LEU A 95 16.74 3.42 15.43
N ARG A 96 17.49 2.90 16.40
CA ARG A 96 18.74 2.17 16.14
C ARG A 96 18.57 0.65 16.13
N GLU A 97 17.65 0.14 16.93
CA GLU A 97 17.44 -1.30 17.04
C GLU A 97 16.18 -1.72 16.27
N VAL A 98 15.03 -1.09 16.55
CA VAL A 98 13.76 -1.57 15.99
C VAL A 98 13.59 -1.16 14.53
N LEU A 99 13.77 0.11 14.19
CA LEU A 99 13.54 0.63 12.84
C LEU A 99 14.34 -0.14 11.77
N PRO A 100 15.67 -0.38 11.92
CA PRO A 100 16.43 -1.11 10.92
C PRO A 100 15.94 -2.55 10.71
N ASN A 101 15.49 -3.22 11.77
CA ASN A 101 14.94 -4.57 11.69
C ASN A 101 13.54 -4.61 11.04
N VAL A 102 12.80 -3.50 11.03
CA VAL A 102 11.49 -3.39 10.39
C VAL A 102 11.59 -2.92 8.92
N LEU A 103 12.70 -2.30 8.51
CA LEU A 103 12.89 -1.80 7.14
C LEU A 103 12.71 -2.87 6.04
N PRO A 104 13.23 -4.12 6.18
CA PRO A 104 12.98 -5.16 5.18
C PRO A 104 11.49 -5.40 4.93
N SER A 105 10.68 -5.43 6.00
CA SER A 105 9.22 -5.54 5.91
C SER A 105 8.56 -4.33 5.23
N VAL A 106 9.10 -3.12 5.40
CA VAL A 106 8.63 -1.92 4.68
C VAL A 106 8.87 -2.06 3.18
N VAL A 107 10.05 -2.52 2.77
CA VAL A 107 10.41 -2.66 1.36
C VAL A 107 9.60 -3.78 0.70
N ALA A 108 9.46 -4.92 1.36
CA ALA A 108 8.63 -6.02 0.88
C ALA A 108 7.17 -5.59 0.69
N LEU A 109 6.61 -4.86 1.66
CA LEU A 109 5.26 -4.33 1.57
C LEU A 109 5.13 -3.31 0.44
N LEU A 110 6.11 -2.43 0.25
CA LEU A 110 6.11 -1.47 -0.87
C LEU A 110 5.97 -2.20 -2.21
N SER A 111 6.71 -3.30 -2.41
CA SER A 111 6.59 -4.09 -3.65
C SER A 111 5.19 -4.69 -3.83
N LEU A 112 4.59 -5.23 -2.77
CA LEU A 112 3.23 -5.76 -2.82
C LEU A 112 2.20 -4.67 -3.16
N GLU A 113 2.32 -3.51 -2.53
CA GLU A 113 1.41 -2.38 -2.75
C GLU A 113 1.52 -1.81 -4.17
N MET A 114 2.69 -1.88 -4.81
CA MET A 114 2.81 -1.50 -6.23
C MET A 114 1.89 -2.35 -7.13
N GLY A 115 1.76 -3.65 -6.86
CA GLY A 115 0.82 -4.51 -7.59
C GLY A 115 -0.64 -4.11 -7.35
N ILE A 116 -1.00 -3.80 -6.11
CA ILE A 116 -2.35 -3.33 -5.76
C ILE A 116 -2.65 -1.99 -6.44
N ALA A 117 -1.70 -1.06 -6.43
CA ALA A 117 -1.84 0.25 -7.06
C ALA A 117 -2.11 0.14 -8.56
N VAL A 118 -1.45 -0.79 -9.27
CA VAL A 118 -1.72 -1.08 -10.69
C VAL A 118 -3.16 -1.55 -10.91
N ILE A 119 -3.69 -2.41 -10.03
CA ILE A 119 -5.09 -2.85 -10.11
C ILE A 119 -6.04 -1.68 -9.89
N VAL A 120 -5.78 -0.85 -8.86
CA VAL A 120 -6.63 0.31 -8.55
C VAL A 120 -6.64 1.30 -9.70
N GLU A 121 -5.48 1.59 -10.29
CA GLU A 121 -5.37 2.43 -11.50
C GLU A 121 -6.20 1.85 -12.64
N ALA A 122 -6.06 0.54 -12.93
CA ALA A 122 -6.80 -0.11 -13.99
C ALA A 122 -8.33 -0.03 -13.76
N ILE A 123 -8.79 -0.17 -12.51
CA ILE A 123 -10.22 -0.01 -12.17
C ILE A 123 -10.68 1.43 -12.41
N LEU A 124 -9.91 2.43 -11.95
CA LEU A 124 -10.26 3.84 -12.16
C LEU A 124 -10.28 4.20 -13.64
N SER A 125 -9.31 3.72 -14.40
CA SER A 125 -9.26 3.96 -15.84
C SER A 125 -10.37 3.23 -16.59
N PHE A 126 -10.77 2.04 -16.14
CA PHE A 126 -11.90 1.32 -16.71
C PHE A 126 -13.22 2.10 -16.58
N VAL A 127 -13.35 2.91 -15.52
CA VAL A 127 -14.52 3.78 -15.27
C VAL A 127 -14.32 5.19 -15.89
N ASN A 128 -13.27 5.41 -16.69
CA ASN A 128 -12.91 6.71 -17.27
C ASN A 128 -12.64 7.82 -16.23
N LEU A 129 -12.12 7.44 -15.07
CA LEU A 129 -11.76 8.38 -14.00
C LEU A 129 -10.25 8.61 -13.88
N SER A 130 -9.40 7.91 -14.66
CA SER A 130 -7.94 8.04 -14.59
C SER A 130 -7.43 9.27 -15.37
N ILE A 131 -6.72 9.05 -16.46
CA ILE A 131 -6.08 10.06 -17.30
C ILE A 131 -6.89 10.36 -18.57
N SER A 132 -6.53 11.43 -19.28
CA SER A 132 -7.10 11.77 -20.59
C SER A 132 -6.91 10.62 -21.58
N THR A 133 -7.90 10.43 -22.46
CA THR A 133 -7.95 9.34 -23.48
C THR A 133 -6.77 9.34 -24.45
N ASP A 134 -5.96 10.40 -24.50
CA ASP A 134 -4.76 10.48 -25.35
C ASP A 134 -3.64 9.52 -24.92
N ASP A 135 -3.60 9.12 -23.64
CA ASP A 135 -2.60 8.19 -23.11
C ASP A 135 -3.19 6.79 -22.89
N PRO A 136 -2.67 5.74 -23.57
CA PRO A 136 -3.23 4.40 -23.45
C PRO A 136 -2.91 3.76 -22.09
N THR A 137 -3.94 3.48 -21.31
CA THR A 137 -3.84 2.70 -20.06
C THR A 137 -4.40 1.29 -20.27
N TRP A 138 -3.93 0.31 -19.49
CA TRP A 138 -4.50 -1.05 -19.57
C TRP A 138 -5.97 -1.11 -19.17
N GLY A 139 -6.39 -0.32 -18.16
CA GLY A 139 -7.81 -0.24 -17.77
C GLY A 139 -8.70 0.38 -18.85
N GLY A 140 -8.22 1.43 -19.54
CA GLY A 140 -8.92 2.06 -20.66
C GLY A 140 -9.05 1.12 -21.86
N ILE A 141 -7.97 0.43 -22.22
CA ILE A 141 -7.99 -0.56 -23.32
C ILE A 141 -9.00 -1.68 -23.03
N ILE A 142 -9.11 -2.13 -21.77
CA ILE A 142 -10.10 -3.13 -21.37
C ILE A 142 -11.53 -2.57 -21.50
N ALA A 143 -11.75 -1.31 -21.14
CA ALA A 143 -13.05 -0.66 -21.26
C ALA A 143 -13.51 -0.56 -22.72
N GLU A 144 -12.60 -0.16 -23.62
CA GLU A 144 -12.86 -0.10 -25.07
C GLU A 144 -13.09 -1.49 -25.67
N GLY A 145 -12.24 -2.46 -25.30
CA GLY A 145 -12.34 -3.85 -25.78
C GLY A 145 -13.66 -4.53 -25.44
N ARG A 146 -14.38 -4.06 -24.41
CA ARG A 146 -15.73 -4.55 -24.06
C ARG A 146 -16.73 -4.36 -25.20
N LEU A 147 -16.64 -3.26 -25.94
CA LEU A 147 -17.58 -2.95 -27.03
C LEU A 147 -17.35 -3.82 -28.27
N SER A 148 -16.11 -4.25 -28.48
CA SER A 148 -15.70 -5.03 -29.65
C SER A 148 -15.42 -6.51 -29.33
N ILE A 149 -15.91 -7.04 -28.20
CA ILE A 149 -15.57 -8.39 -27.73
C ILE A 149 -15.86 -9.50 -28.75
N HIS A 150 -16.92 -9.35 -29.55
CA HIS A 150 -17.29 -10.34 -30.57
C HIS A 150 -16.41 -10.26 -31.84
N GLN A 151 -15.68 -9.16 -32.03
CA GLN A 151 -14.89 -8.89 -33.23
C GLN A 151 -13.38 -8.97 -32.94
N ALA A 152 -12.97 -8.46 -31.78
CA ALA A 152 -11.59 -8.26 -31.36
C ALA A 152 -11.40 -8.66 -29.88
N TRP A 153 -11.78 -9.89 -29.54
CA TRP A 153 -11.66 -10.43 -28.16
C TRP A 153 -10.25 -10.32 -27.57
N TRP A 154 -9.21 -10.34 -28.41
CA TRP A 154 -7.81 -10.22 -27.98
C TRP A 154 -7.47 -8.86 -27.37
N VAL A 155 -8.19 -7.79 -27.73
CA VAL A 155 -8.01 -6.45 -27.16
C VAL A 155 -8.32 -6.44 -25.66
N LEU A 156 -9.20 -7.34 -25.19
CA LEU A 156 -9.49 -7.51 -23.77
C LEU A 156 -8.54 -8.49 -23.10
N VAL A 157 -8.24 -9.62 -23.76
CA VAL A 157 -7.47 -10.73 -23.15
C VAL A 157 -6.01 -10.35 -22.90
N PHE A 158 -5.33 -9.68 -23.84
CA PHE A 158 -3.91 -9.38 -23.67
C PHE A 158 -3.63 -8.41 -22.52
N PRO A 159 -4.31 -7.25 -22.39
CA PRO A 159 -4.11 -6.37 -21.25
C PRO A 159 -4.42 -7.06 -19.91
N LEU A 160 -5.40 -7.95 -19.88
CA LEU A 160 -5.75 -8.69 -18.68
C LEU A 160 -4.63 -9.65 -18.25
N ILE A 161 -4.04 -10.38 -19.21
CA ILE A 161 -2.88 -11.24 -18.95
C ILE A 161 -1.69 -10.40 -18.49
N THR A 162 -1.42 -9.27 -19.15
CA THR A 162 -0.33 -8.37 -18.76
C THR A 162 -0.52 -7.85 -17.34
N LEU A 163 -1.73 -7.39 -16.97
CA LEU A 163 -2.07 -6.97 -15.61
C LEU A 163 -1.79 -8.09 -14.59
N ILE A 164 -2.27 -9.31 -14.87
CA ILE A 164 -2.05 -10.46 -13.97
C ILE A 164 -0.55 -10.72 -13.79
N LEU A 165 0.21 -10.79 -14.88
CA LEU A 165 1.65 -11.04 -14.83
C LEU A 165 2.41 -9.94 -14.09
N THR A 166 2.06 -8.67 -14.30
CA THR A 166 2.67 -7.54 -13.59
C THR A 166 2.39 -7.61 -12.09
N VAL A 167 1.14 -7.85 -11.68
CA VAL A 167 0.78 -7.96 -10.27
C VAL A 167 1.49 -9.15 -9.61
N LEU A 168 1.50 -10.31 -10.27
CA LEU A 168 2.20 -11.50 -9.76
C LEU A 168 3.70 -11.25 -9.62
N SER A 169 4.32 -10.55 -10.57
CA SER A 169 5.75 -10.22 -10.51
C SER A 169 6.08 -9.36 -9.29
N PHE A 170 5.27 -8.34 -9.01
CA PHE A 170 5.44 -7.48 -7.83
C PHE A 170 5.20 -8.23 -6.52
N SER A 171 4.18 -9.09 -6.47
CA SER A 171 3.88 -9.92 -5.30
C SER A 171 5.03 -10.88 -4.98
N GLN A 172 5.49 -11.63 -5.98
CA GLN A 172 6.60 -12.58 -5.80
C GLN A 172 7.91 -11.89 -5.46
N PHE A 173 8.17 -10.72 -6.04
CA PHE A 173 9.34 -9.92 -5.71
C PHE A 173 9.30 -9.46 -4.24
N GLY A 174 8.14 -8.99 -3.75
CA GLY A 174 7.96 -8.62 -2.35
C GLY A 174 8.16 -9.78 -1.37
N GLU A 175 7.62 -10.96 -1.68
CA GLU A 175 7.84 -12.17 -0.88
C GLU A 175 9.31 -12.58 -0.84
N GLY A 176 9.99 -12.55 -2.00
CA GLY A 176 11.41 -12.86 -2.09
C GLY A 176 12.31 -11.91 -1.29
N LEU A 177 11.95 -10.63 -1.22
CA LEU A 177 12.64 -9.64 -0.38
C LEU A 177 12.43 -9.88 1.12
N LYS A 178 11.25 -10.36 1.52
CA LYS A 178 10.95 -10.65 2.93
C LYS A 178 11.66 -11.90 3.45
N ALA A 179 11.93 -12.86 2.58
CA ALA A 179 12.55 -14.14 2.95
C ALA A 179 14.09 -14.05 3.14
N ARG A 180 14.71 -12.90 2.83
CA ARG A 180 16.15 -12.64 2.97
C ARG A 180 16.43 -11.72 4.14
#